data_AF-A0A0N6ZZD2-F1
#
_entry.id   AF-A0A0N6ZZD2-F1
#
_cell.length_a   1.000
_cell.length_b   1.000
_cell.length_c   1.000
_cell.angle_alpha   90.00
_cell.angle_beta   90.00
_cell.angle_gamma   90.00
#
_symmetry.space_group_name_H-M   'P 1'
#
loop_
_entity.id
_entity.type
_entity.pdbx_description
1 polymer ?
#
loop_
_entity_poly.entity_id
_entity_poly.type
_entity_poly.pdbx_seq_one_letter_code
_entity_poly.pdbx_strand_id
1 'polypeptide(L)'
;MEDAVRRAQTLLDHAAARLRAAGVRDEALGEYVEPRAVLGIRREPTIRSLGRVWRVGALLLGSSSETAGGVWATGQITRVTDPGRQQFVSVSAEVRRAYRAAAAKGHFAAGDTVNHGAVPIPLDDSLVGADGVLAVVDGEPVVRWSPTSGTAVPLEDYLRDRVALLVDPPIGATD
;
A
#
# COMPACT_ATOMS: atom_id res chain seq x y z
N MET A 1 -1.93 -22.47 15.51
CA MET A 1 -1.56 -21.03 15.58
C MET A 1 -0.52 -20.73 14.53
N GLU A 2 0.65 -21.37 14.58
CA GLU A 2 1.66 -21.34 13.49
C GLU A 2 1.06 -21.73 12.12
N ASP A 3 0.13 -22.70 12.11
CA ASP A 3 -0.61 -23.08 10.90
C ASP A 3 -1.44 -21.93 10.28
N ALA A 4 -1.98 -21.03 11.10
CA ALA A 4 -2.80 -19.91 10.62
C ALA A 4 -1.92 -18.83 9.98
N VAL A 5 -0.78 -18.49 10.60
CA VAL A 5 0.20 -17.57 10.04
C VAL A 5 0.76 -18.11 8.72
N ARG A 6 1.11 -19.40 8.69
CA ARG A 6 1.58 -20.09 7.47
C ARG A 6 0.52 -20.11 6.37
N ARG A 7 -0.76 -20.31 6.75
CA ARG A 7 -1.89 -20.20 5.81
C ARG A 7 -1.99 -18.78 5.25
N ALA A 8 -1.85 -17.74 6.09
CA ALA A 8 -1.87 -16.36 5.64
C ALA A 8 -0.75 -16.08 4.61
N GLN A 9 0.49 -16.48 4.92
CA GLN A 9 1.64 -16.38 4.00
C GLN A 9 1.35 -17.06 2.66
N THR A 10 0.87 -18.30 2.71
CA THR A 10 0.54 -19.09 1.50
C THR A 10 -0.53 -18.40 0.64
N LEU A 11 -1.58 -17.85 1.27
CA LEU A 11 -2.65 -17.14 0.56
C LEU A 11 -2.13 -15.86 -0.10
N LEU A 12 -1.27 -15.10 0.60
CA LEU A 12 -0.68 -13.86 0.09
C LEU A 12 0.29 -14.13 -1.07
N ASP A 13 1.13 -15.16 -0.97
CA ASP A 13 2.05 -15.58 -2.02
C ASP A 13 1.29 -16.04 -3.28
N HIS A 14 0.22 -16.82 -3.10
CA HIS A 14 -0.63 -17.26 -4.20
C HIS A 14 -1.33 -16.08 -4.89
N ALA A 15 -1.84 -15.12 -4.12
CA ALA A 15 -2.42 -13.89 -4.66
C ALA A 15 -1.39 -13.08 -5.47
N ALA A 16 -0.18 -12.87 -4.93
CA ALA A 16 0.89 -12.17 -5.62
C ALA A 16 1.34 -12.89 -6.91
N ALA A 17 1.44 -14.22 -6.87
CA ALA A 17 1.75 -15.02 -8.06
C ALA A 17 0.67 -14.87 -9.15
N ARG A 18 -0.61 -14.87 -8.77
CA ARG A 18 -1.73 -14.68 -9.70
C ARG A 18 -1.74 -13.30 -10.33
N LEU A 19 -1.54 -12.24 -9.54
CA LEU A 19 -1.46 -10.86 -10.04
C LEU A 19 -0.31 -10.69 -11.03
N ARG A 20 0.85 -11.27 -10.72
CA ARG A 20 2.02 -11.29 -11.61
C ARG A 20 1.73 -12.02 -12.91
N ALA A 21 1.16 -13.23 -12.83
CA ALA A 21 0.85 -14.04 -14.01
C ALA A 21 -0.19 -13.35 -14.94
N ALA A 22 -1.12 -12.60 -14.38
CA ALA A 22 -2.10 -11.82 -15.12
C ALA A 22 -1.56 -10.48 -15.65
N GLY A 23 -0.32 -10.09 -15.32
CA GLY A 23 0.25 -8.82 -15.74
C GLY A 23 -0.47 -7.60 -15.17
N VAL A 24 -1.06 -7.73 -13.97
CA VAL A 24 -1.77 -6.61 -13.31
C VAL A 24 -0.79 -5.46 -13.08
N ARG A 25 -1.22 -4.24 -13.42
CA ARG A 25 -0.44 -3.03 -13.22
C ARG A 25 -0.15 -2.80 -11.74
N ASP A 26 1.11 -2.53 -11.42
CA ASP A 26 1.54 -2.17 -10.07
C ASP A 26 1.62 -0.64 -9.86
N GLU A 27 1.75 -0.26 -8.59
CA GLU A 27 1.85 1.11 -8.12
C GLU A 27 3.18 1.30 -7.37
N ALA A 28 3.65 2.55 -7.26
CA ALA A 28 4.85 2.84 -6.48
C ALA A 28 4.56 2.77 -4.98
N LEU A 29 5.52 2.28 -4.20
CA LEU A 29 5.55 2.39 -2.75
C LEU A 29 6.61 3.42 -2.35
N GLY A 30 6.26 4.34 -1.46
CA GLY A 30 7.15 5.40 -1.02
C GLY A 30 7.06 5.70 0.47
N GLU A 31 8.18 6.12 1.04
CA GLU A 31 8.27 6.64 2.41
C GLU A 31 8.41 8.16 2.36
N TYR A 32 7.57 8.88 3.12
CA TYR A 32 7.74 10.32 3.29
C TYR A 32 8.90 10.58 4.26
N VAL A 33 9.97 11.21 3.75
CA VAL A 33 11.17 11.50 4.51
C VAL A 33 11.21 12.99 4.82
N GLU A 34 11.10 13.34 6.10
CA GLU A 34 11.43 14.67 6.57
C GLU A 34 12.95 14.78 6.78
N PRO A 35 13.65 15.61 6.00
CA PRO A 35 15.09 15.76 6.17
C PRO A 35 15.40 16.44 7.51
N ARG A 36 16.28 15.80 8.27
CA ARG A 36 16.90 16.44 9.45
C ARG A 36 17.77 17.61 8.99
N ALA A 37 17.72 18.72 9.73
CA ALA A 37 18.61 19.84 9.47
C ALA A 37 20.06 19.41 9.75
N VAL A 38 20.91 19.48 8.74
CA VAL A 38 22.35 19.22 8.86
C VAL A 38 23.06 20.52 8.55
N LEU A 39 23.90 20.99 9.49
CA LEU A 39 24.65 22.26 9.37
C LEU A 39 23.77 23.48 9.03
N GLY A 40 22.55 23.55 9.58
CA GLY A 40 21.62 24.67 9.38
C GLY A 40 20.91 24.70 8.02
N ILE A 41 21.21 23.77 7.11
CA ILE A 41 20.53 23.67 5.81
C ILE A 41 19.34 22.71 5.94
N ARG A 42 18.13 23.26 5.79
CA ARG A 42 16.90 22.46 5.74
C ARG A 42 16.63 22.05 4.29
N ARG A 43 16.71 20.76 4.00
CA ARG A 43 16.25 20.24 2.70
C ARG A 43 14.73 20.23 2.67
N GLU A 44 14.16 20.25 1.48
CA GLU A 44 12.73 20.06 1.31
C GLU A 44 12.37 18.57 1.48
N PRO A 45 11.21 18.24 2.09
CA PRO A 45 10.74 16.86 2.19
C PRO A 45 10.65 16.15 0.83
N THR A 46 10.89 14.84 0.83
CA THR A 46 10.84 13.99 -0.36
C THR A 46 10.13 12.68 -0.05
N ILE A 47 9.52 12.05 -1.06
CA ILE A 47 9.03 10.68 -0.94
C ILE A 47 10.08 9.77 -1.58
N ARG A 48 10.73 8.94 -0.76
CA ARG A 48 11.74 7.99 -1.21
C ARG A 48 11.07 6.71 -1.69
N SER A 49 11.42 6.25 -2.88
CA SER A 49 10.92 4.97 -3.41
C SER A 49 11.39 3.79 -2.55
N LEU A 50 10.46 2.88 -2.28
CA LEU A 50 10.69 1.59 -1.62
C LEU A 50 10.49 0.40 -2.56
N GLY A 51 10.05 0.63 -3.80
CA GLY A 51 9.76 -0.40 -4.79
C GLY A 51 8.33 -0.30 -5.34
N ARG A 52 7.80 -1.43 -5.83
CA ARG A 52 6.47 -1.51 -6.47
C ARG A 52 5.55 -2.47 -5.74
N VAL A 53 4.26 -2.16 -5.68
CA VAL A 53 3.25 -2.97 -5.01
C VAL A 53 1.98 -3.07 -5.82
N TRP A 54 1.24 -4.18 -5.69
CA TRP A 54 -0.16 -4.23 -6.07
C TRP A 54 -1.03 -3.75 -4.91
N ARG A 55 -1.99 -2.88 -5.21
CA ARG A 55 -3.00 -2.43 -4.23
C ARG A 55 -4.20 -3.37 -4.24
N VAL A 56 -4.30 -4.21 -3.22
CA VAL A 56 -5.36 -5.22 -3.04
C VAL A 56 -6.30 -4.76 -1.92
N GLY A 57 -7.13 -3.77 -2.24
CA GLY A 57 -8.02 -3.10 -1.27
C GLY A 57 -7.26 -2.42 -0.14
N ALA A 58 -7.41 -2.90 1.10
CA ALA A 58 -6.72 -2.42 2.31
C ALA A 58 -5.29 -2.96 2.48
N LEU A 59 -4.85 -3.90 1.64
CA LEU A 59 -3.50 -4.46 1.66
C LEU A 59 -2.70 -3.99 0.43
N LEU A 60 -1.39 -3.85 0.60
CA LEU A 60 -0.42 -3.71 -0.48
C LEU A 60 0.45 -4.97 -0.51
N LEU A 61 0.63 -5.59 -1.68
CA LEU A 61 1.47 -6.77 -1.88
C LEU A 61 2.69 -6.42 -2.74
N GLY A 62 3.86 -6.92 -2.38
CA GLY A 62 5.10 -6.69 -3.15
C GLY A 62 5.08 -7.20 -4.59
N SER A 63 5.34 -6.31 -5.54
CA SER A 63 5.45 -6.63 -6.98
C SER A 63 6.90 -6.75 -7.44
N SER A 64 7.77 -5.87 -6.94
CA SER A 64 9.19 -5.79 -7.33
C SER A 64 10.09 -6.65 -6.44
N SER A 65 11.35 -6.83 -6.84
CA SER A 65 12.35 -7.56 -6.05
C SER A 65 12.59 -6.95 -4.66
N GLU A 66 12.54 -5.62 -4.53
CA GLU A 66 12.75 -4.90 -3.26
C GLU A 66 11.61 -5.11 -2.26
N THR A 67 10.43 -5.47 -2.76
CA THR A 67 9.20 -5.59 -1.98
C THR A 67 8.69 -7.03 -1.91
N ALA A 68 9.34 -7.97 -2.59
CA ALA A 68 8.91 -9.36 -2.69
C ALA A 68 8.70 -10.00 -1.31
N GLY A 69 7.56 -10.67 -1.13
CA GLY A 69 7.14 -11.25 0.15
C GLY A 69 6.67 -10.24 1.20
N GLY A 70 6.79 -8.94 0.93
CA GLY A 70 6.32 -7.88 1.80
C GLY A 70 4.84 -7.60 1.67
N VAL A 71 4.21 -7.25 2.81
CA VAL A 71 2.82 -6.83 2.91
C VAL A 71 2.73 -5.57 3.76
N TRP A 72 1.87 -4.64 3.34
CA TRP A 72 1.62 -3.40 4.08
C TRP A 72 0.12 -3.13 4.19
N ALA A 73 -0.29 -2.50 5.29
CA ALA A 73 -1.58 -1.82 5.37
C ALA A 73 -1.53 -0.55 4.50
N THR A 74 -2.61 -0.27 3.77
CA THR A 74 -2.68 0.95 2.96
C THR A 74 -2.63 2.21 3.81
N GLY A 75 -1.81 3.17 3.41
CA GLY A 75 -1.82 4.52 3.93
C GLY A 75 -2.61 5.47 3.04
N GLN A 76 -1.92 6.48 2.51
CA GLN A 76 -2.45 7.48 1.60
C GLN A 76 -1.89 7.29 0.18
N ILE A 77 -2.54 7.89 -0.82
CA ILE A 77 -2.06 7.88 -2.22
C ILE A 77 -1.83 9.29 -2.73
N THR A 78 -0.81 9.45 -3.55
CA THR A 78 -0.54 10.68 -4.31
C THR A 78 -0.19 10.32 -5.75
N ARG A 79 -0.81 11.00 -6.72
CA ARG A 79 -0.45 10.85 -8.14
C ARG A 79 0.69 11.79 -8.51
N VAL A 80 1.72 11.26 -9.16
CA VAL A 80 2.85 12.02 -9.69
C VAL A 80 2.37 12.86 -10.86
N THR A 81 2.17 14.15 -10.61
CA THR A 81 1.73 15.15 -11.59
C THR A 81 2.57 16.40 -11.40
N ASP A 82 2.79 17.16 -12.48
CA ASP A 82 3.37 18.51 -12.36
C ASP A 82 2.43 19.34 -11.45
N PRO A 83 2.91 19.88 -10.31
CA PRO A 83 2.05 20.53 -9.33
C PRO A 83 1.26 21.75 -9.86
N GLY A 84 1.58 22.27 -11.05
CA GLY A 84 0.92 23.45 -11.62
C GLY A 84 1.21 24.73 -10.85
N ARG A 85 0.65 25.86 -11.31
CA ARG A 85 0.88 27.19 -10.69
C ARG A 85 0.12 27.36 -9.37
N GLN A 86 0.75 28.02 -8.40
CA GLN A 86 0.20 28.33 -7.07
C GLN A 86 -1.10 29.13 -7.17
N GLN A 87 -2.18 28.56 -6.65
CA GLN A 87 -3.45 29.26 -6.41
C GLN A 87 -3.71 29.09 -4.92
N PHE A 88 -3.54 30.14 -4.13
CA PHE A 88 -3.61 30.08 -2.67
C PHE A 88 -5.02 29.66 -2.22
N VAL A 89 -5.20 28.38 -1.91
CA VAL A 89 -6.40 27.79 -1.28
C VAL A 89 -6.00 26.93 -0.08
N SER A 90 -6.95 26.72 0.83
CA SER A 90 -6.90 26.16 2.21
C SER A 90 -5.73 25.25 2.64
N VAL A 91 -5.51 25.14 3.96
CA VAL A 91 -4.46 24.28 4.57
C VAL A 91 -4.45 22.85 4.01
N SER A 92 -5.62 22.25 3.76
CA SER A 92 -5.73 20.91 3.15
C SER A 92 -5.29 20.84 1.69
N ALA A 93 -5.35 21.95 0.95
CA ALA A 93 -4.80 22.05 -0.41
C ALA A 93 -3.27 22.20 -0.38
N GLU A 94 -2.73 22.94 0.59
CA GLU A 94 -1.27 23.09 0.74
C GLU A 94 -0.60 21.77 1.17
N VAL A 95 -1.20 21.00 2.08
CA VAL A 95 -0.71 19.66 2.47
C VAL A 95 -0.66 18.71 1.27
N ARG A 96 -1.72 18.67 0.46
CA ARG A 96 -1.76 17.84 -0.77
C ARG A 96 -0.76 18.33 -1.82
N ARG A 97 -0.49 19.63 -1.88
CA ARG A 97 0.55 20.20 -2.75
C ARG A 97 1.94 19.77 -2.30
N ALA A 98 2.23 19.80 -1.00
CA ALA A 98 3.49 19.35 -0.44
C ALA A 98 3.77 17.87 -0.75
N TYR A 99 2.77 16.98 -0.63
CA TYR A 99 2.93 15.57 -1.01
C TYR A 99 3.20 15.38 -2.51
N ARG A 100 2.48 16.10 -3.39
CA ARG A 100 2.76 16.04 -4.85
C ARG A 100 4.17 16.52 -5.19
N ALA A 101 4.62 17.60 -4.56
CA ALA A 101 5.99 18.11 -4.74
C ALA A 101 7.04 17.11 -4.24
N ALA A 102 6.79 16.43 -3.11
CA ALA A 102 7.66 15.40 -2.58
C ALA A 102 7.70 14.14 -3.47
N ALA A 103 6.57 13.74 -4.06
CA ALA A 103 6.49 12.62 -5.00
C ALA A 103 7.21 12.94 -6.32
N ALA A 104 7.04 14.15 -6.88
CA ALA A 104 7.75 14.58 -8.09
C ALA A 104 9.29 14.53 -7.93
N LYS A 105 9.79 14.72 -6.70
CA LYS A 105 11.22 14.59 -6.36
C LYS A 105 11.68 13.17 -6.06
N GLY A 106 10.75 12.23 -5.87
CA GLY A 106 11.03 10.84 -5.51
C GLY A 106 11.54 9.96 -6.66
N HIS A 107 11.79 10.55 -7.84
CA HIS A 107 12.19 9.85 -9.06
C HIS A 107 11.22 8.76 -9.53
N PHE A 108 9.92 8.91 -9.20
CA PHE A 108 8.86 8.06 -9.74
C PHE A 108 8.52 8.46 -11.19
N ALA A 109 7.90 7.56 -11.96
CA ALA A 109 7.50 7.87 -13.31
C ALA A 109 6.34 8.90 -13.33
N ALA A 110 6.32 9.77 -14.34
CA ALA A 110 5.21 10.70 -14.52
C ALA A 110 3.88 9.94 -14.65
N GLY A 111 2.86 10.35 -13.89
CA GLY A 111 1.56 9.70 -13.85
C GLY A 111 1.46 8.51 -12.89
N ASP A 112 2.54 8.09 -12.23
CA ASP A 112 2.49 7.01 -11.23
C ASP A 112 1.57 7.35 -10.06
N THR A 113 0.86 6.35 -9.56
CA THR A 113 0.25 6.38 -8.24
C THR A 113 1.30 5.94 -7.22
N VAL A 114 1.56 6.78 -6.22
CA VAL A 114 2.49 6.52 -5.12
C VAL A 114 1.72 6.29 -3.84
N ASN A 115 1.83 5.08 -3.29
CA ASN A 115 1.36 4.70 -1.97
C ASN A 115 2.38 5.17 -0.93
N HIS A 116 1.96 6.00 0.03
CA HIS A 116 2.85 6.49 1.09
C HIS A 116 2.18 6.48 2.46
N GLY A 117 2.99 6.41 3.52
CA GLY A 117 2.49 6.18 4.88
C GLY A 117 1.86 4.79 5.05
N ALA A 118 2.22 3.84 4.18
CA ALA A 118 1.84 2.44 4.33
C ALA A 118 2.59 1.83 5.52
N VAL A 119 1.91 1.01 6.30
CA VAL A 119 2.48 0.41 7.52
C VAL A 119 2.86 -1.03 7.22
N PRO A 120 4.14 -1.44 7.37
CA PRO A 120 4.54 -2.83 7.19
C PRO A 120 3.78 -3.76 8.13
N ILE A 121 3.36 -4.91 7.61
CA ILE A 121 2.70 -5.97 8.37
C ILE A 121 3.68 -7.16 8.42
N PRO A 122 4.33 -7.42 9.56
CA PRO A 122 5.12 -8.64 9.74
C PRO A 122 4.22 -9.88 9.59
N LEU A 123 4.66 -10.84 8.78
CA LEU A 123 3.96 -12.11 8.57
C LEU A 123 4.51 -13.17 9.52
N ASP A 124 4.41 -12.89 10.82
CA ASP A 124 4.87 -13.77 11.90
C ASP A 124 3.78 -13.90 12.97
N ASP A 125 4.11 -14.50 14.12
CA ASP A 125 3.16 -14.73 15.21
C ASP A 125 2.55 -13.45 15.79
N SER A 126 3.09 -12.27 15.47
CA SER A 126 2.50 -10.98 15.87
C SER A 126 1.12 -10.73 15.26
N LEU A 127 0.73 -11.47 14.22
CA LEU A 127 -0.62 -11.41 13.66
C LEU A 127 -1.70 -11.96 14.61
N VAL A 128 -1.32 -12.82 15.57
CA VAL A 128 -2.27 -13.47 16.47
C VAL A 128 -2.77 -12.50 17.52
N GLY A 129 -4.09 -12.28 17.56
CA GLY A 129 -4.69 -11.31 18.48
C GLY A 129 -4.35 -9.86 18.14
N ALA A 130 -3.80 -9.60 16.95
CA ALA A 130 -3.57 -8.25 16.47
C ALA A 130 -4.89 -7.54 16.16
N ASP A 131 -4.88 -6.21 16.34
CA ASP A 131 -5.99 -5.32 15.94
C ASP A 131 -5.74 -4.61 14.61
N GLY A 132 -4.73 -5.06 13.86
CA GLY A 132 -4.35 -4.52 12.56
C GLY A 132 -5.31 -4.91 11.43
N VAL A 133 -5.03 -4.39 10.23
CA VAL A 133 -5.78 -4.69 9.01
C VAL A 133 -5.74 -6.18 8.67
N LEU A 134 -4.60 -6.84 8.89
CA LEU A 134 -4.45 -8.29 8.82
C LEU A 134 -4.20 -8.82 10.23
N ALA A 135 -4.95 -9.84 10.61
CA ALA A 135 -4.85 -10.48 11.93
C ALA A 135 -5.22 -11.96 11.84
N VAL A 136 -4.90 -12.72 12.89
CA VAL A 136 -5.43 -14.06 13.12
C VAL A 136 -6.38 -14.01 14.31
N VAL A 137 -7.64 -14.40 14.07
CA VAL A 137 -8.71 -14.45 15.07
C VAL A 137 -9.25 -15.87 15.09
N ASP A 138 -9.31 -16.49 16.28
CA ASP A 138 -9.79 -17.87 16.46
C ASP A 138 -9.11 -18.90 15.53
N GLY A 139 -7.85 -18.66 15.20
CA GLY A 139 -7.06 -19.52 14.31
C GLY A 139 -7.28 -19.28 12.81
N GLU A 140 -8.05 -18.27 12.43
CA GLU A 140 -8.35 -17.92 11.04
C GLU A 140 -7.70 -16.57 10.66
N PRO A 141 -6.95 -16.49 9.55
CA PRO A 141 -6.48 -15.22 9.00
C PRO A 141 -7.65 -14.39 8.48
N VAL A 142 -7.75 -13.14 8.93
CA VAL A 142 -8.85 -12.24 8.58
C VAL A 142 -8.34 -10.85 8.21
N VAL A 143 -9.13 -10.16 7.38
CA VAL A 143 -8.93 -8.75 7.03
C VAL A 143 -9.99 -7.89 7.71
N ARG A 144 -9.57 -6.79 8.33
CA ARG A 144 -10.43 -5.78 8.96
C ARG A 144 -10.29 -4.45 8.21
N TRP A 145 -11.41 -3.78 7.94
CA TRP A 145 -11.41 -2.47 7.28
C TRP A 145 -11.00 -1.34 8.21
N SER A 146 -11.29 -1.47 9.51
CA SER A 146 -10.71 -0.65 10.56
C SER A 146 -10.59 -1.45 11.86
N PRO A 147 -9.71 -1.03 12.79
CA PRO A 147 -9.63 -1.63 14.13
C PRO A 147 -10.95 -1.52 14.91
N THR A 148 -11.78 -0.53 14.58
CA THR A 148 -13.05 -0.23 15.25
C THR A 148 -14.27 -0.89 14.58
N SER A 149 -14.14 -1.37 13.34
CA SER A 149 -15.21 -2.10 12.68
C SER A 149 -15.22 -3.53 13.23
N GLY A 150 -16.34 -3.96 13.83
CA GLY A 150 -16.53 -5.35 14.26
C GLY A 150 -16.65 -6.36 13.11
N THR A 151 -16.39 -5.92 11.87
CA THR A 151 -16.53 -6.73 10.65
C THR A 151 -15.14 -7.18 10.19
N ALA A 152 -14.88 -8.47 10.33
CA ALA A 152 -13.71 -9.14 9.80
C ALA A 152 -14.15 -10.11 8.69
N VAL A 153 -13.37 -10.18 7.62
CA VAL A 153 -13.63 -11.08 6.48
C VAL A 153 -12.49 -12.09 6.40
N PRO A 154 -12.75 -13.39 6.16
CA PRO A 154 -11.69 -14.36 5.91
C PRO A 154 -10.73 -13.88 4.82
N LEU A 155 -9.42 -13.99 5.09
CA LEU A 155 -8.38 -13.50 4.17
C LEU A 155 -8.49 -14.15 2.79
N GLU A 156 -8.83 -15.44 2.74
CA GLU A 156 -8.99 -16.16 1.48
C GLU A 156 -10.09 -15.55 0.61
N ASP A 157 -11.28 -15.35 1.19
CA ASP A 157 -12.42 -14.77 0.47
C ASP A 157 -12.12 -13.34 0.03
N TYR A 158 -11.53 -12.55 0.93
CA TYR A 158 -11.08 -11.19 0.63
C TYR A 158 -10.09 -11.16 -0.55
N LEU A 159 -9.06 -11.99 -0.53
CA LEU A 159 -8.06 -12.03 -1.62
C LEU A 159 -8.68 -12.54 -2.92
N ARG A 160 -9.54 -13.55 -2.86
CA ARG A 160 -10.26 -14.09 -4.04
C ARG A 160 -11.00 -12.96 -4.75
N ASP A 161 -11.81 -12.21 -4.02
CA ASP A 161 -12.63 -11.13 -4.58
C ASP A 161 -11.77 -9.98 -5.10
N ARG A 162 -10.81 -9.50 -4.31
CA ARG A 162 -9.99 -8.35 -4.69
C ARG A 162 -9.02 -8.66 -5.84
N VAL A 163 -8.47 -9.87 -5.90
CA VAL A 163 -7.62 -10.30 -7.02
C VAL A 163 -8.47 -10.50 -8.27
N ALA A 164 -9.68 -11.08 -8.17
CA ALA A 164 -10.58 -11.22 -9.32
C ALA A 164 -10.88 -9.86 -9.97
N LEU A 165 -11.21 -8.83 -9.17
CA LEU A 165 -11.48 -7.48 -9.66
C LEU A 165 -10.30 -6.82 -10.39
N LEU A 166 -9.06 -7.20 -10.05
CA LEU A 166 -7.86 -6.65 -10.69
C LEU A 166 -7.46 -7.42 -11.95
N VAL A 167 -7.71 -8.73 -11.96
CA VAL A 167 -7.34 -9.63 -13.08
C VAL A 167 -8.38 -9.56 -14.20
N ASP A 168 -9.66 -9.47 -13.86
CA ASP A 168 -10.79 -9.38 -14.79
C ASP A 168 -11.65 -8.18 -14.39
N PRO A 169 -11.18 -6.94 -14.67
CA PRO A 169 -11.90 -5.75 -14.29
C PRO A 169 -13.24 -5.69 -15.03
N PRO A 170 -14.36 -5.45 -14.32
CA PRO A 170 -15.65 -5.31 -14.97
C PRO A 170 -15.60 -4.16 -15.99
N ILE A 171 -16.33 -4.31 -17.10
CA ILE A 171 -16.39 -3.34 -18.20
C ILE A 171 -16.69 -1.94 -17.64
N GLY A 172 -15.78 -0.98 -17.89
CA GLY A 172 -15.89 0.41 -17.43
C GLY A 172 -15.05 0.79 -16.20
N ALA A 173 -14.25 -0.13 -15.64
CA ALA A 173 -13.39 0.15 -14.48
C ALA A 173 -12.01 0.74 -14.80
N THR A 174 -11.64 0.88 -16.08
CA THR A 174 -10.32 1.39 -16.51
C THR A 174 -10.51 2.48 -17.58
N ASP A 175 -10.62 3.73 -17.12
CA ASP A 175 -10.53 4.96 -17.92
C ASP A 175 -9.48 5.89 -17.28
#